data_AF-A0A969IBG6-F1
#
_entry.id   AF-A0A969IBG6-F1
#
_cell.length_a   1.000
_cell.length_b   1.000
_cell.length_c   1.000
_cell.angle_alpha   90.00
_cell.angle_beta   90.00
_cell.angle_gamma   90.00
#
_symmetry.space_group_name_H-M   'P 1'
#
loop_
_entity.id
_entity.type
_entity.pdbx_description
1 polymer ?
#
loop_
_entity_poly.entity_id
_entity_poly.type
_entity_poly.pdbx_seq_one_letter_code
_entity_poly.pdbx_strand_id
1 'polypeptide(L)' 'MRTNFQSIMVSDADGLIISSTEKKSEGQNISSFVSTTFLAADSATINKLNDSVVVINSPIMGFNSRLGTLTVL' A
#
# COMPACT_ATOMS: atom_id res chain seq x y z
N MET A 1 -10.66 5.71 20.12
CA MET A 1 -11.14 5.26 18.80
C MET A 1 -10.45 3.94 18.52
N ARG A 2 -11.16 2.82 18.36
CA ARG A 2 -10.52 1.59 17.86
C ARG A 2 -10.40 1.72 16.36
N THR A 3 -9.17 1.82 15.86
CA THR A 3 -8.87 1.77 14.43
C THR A 3 -8.97 0.30 14.01
N ASN A 4 -9.81 0.00 13.02
CA ASN A 4 -9.98 -1.36 12.48
C ASN A 4 -8.91 -1.72 11.44
N PHE A 5 -7.91 -0.87 11.27
CA PHE A 5 -6.82 -1.02 10.33
C PHE A 5 -5.52 -1.19 11.11
N GLN A 6 -4.73 -2.20 10.75
CA GLN A 6 -3.40 -2.42 11.27
C GLN A 6 -2.44 -1.35 10.79
N SER A 7 -2.52 -0.96 9.51
CA SER A 7 -1.68 0.11 8.96
C SER A 7 -2.24 0.67 7.66
N ILE A 8 -1.98 1.95 7.40
CA ILE A 8 -2.28 2.61 6.14
C ILE A 8 -0.99 3.24 5.64
N MET A 9 -0.63 2.93 4.38
CA MET A 9 0.60 3.38 3.75
C MET A 9 0.29 3.97 2.37
N VAL A 10 1.01 5.03 2.02
CA VAL A 10 1.09 5.55 0.66
C VAL A 10 2.51 5.35 0.18
N SER A 11 2.66 4.63 -0.93
CA SER A 11 3.93 4.51 -1.63
C SER A 11 3.93 5.33 -2.92
N ASP A 12 5.11 5.78 -3.36
CA ASP A 12 5.27 6.34 -4.70
C ASP A 12 5.21 5.24 -5.79
N ALA A 13 5.43 5.63 -7.04
CA ALA A 13 5.39 4.75 -8.20
C ALA A 13 6.47 3.64 -8.17
N ASP A 14 7.58 3.86 -7.45
CA ASP A 14 8.67 2.90 -7.29
C ASP A 14 8.49 2.02 -6.03
N GLY A 15 7.43 2.26 -5.25
CA GLY A 15 7.11 1.51 -4.05
C GLY A 15 7.81 2.01 -2.79
N LEU A 16 8.42 3.20 -2.78
CA LEU A 16 8.94 3.83 -1.57
C LEU A 16 7.78 4.38 -0.74
N ILE A 17 7.70 4.02 0.55
CA ILE A 17 6.66 4.52 1.44
C ILE A 17 6.92 5.98 1.79
N ILE A 18 6.08 6.87 1.28
CA ILE A 18 6.16 8.32 1.50
C ILE A 18 5.30 8.80 2.67
N SER A 19 4.30 8.01 3.06
CA SER A 19 3.48 8.31 4.23
C SER A 19 2.92 7.03 4.84
N SER A 20 2.88 6.95 6.17
CA SER A 20 2.35 5.79 6.88
C SER A 20 1.76 6.18 8.25
N THR A 21 0.74 5.44 8.69
CA THR A 21 0.29 5.47 10.09
C THR A 21 1.35 4.91 11.03
N GLU A 22 2.17 3.98 10.54
CA GLU A 22 3.36 3.46 11.23
C GLU A 22 4.61 4.19 10.73
N LYS A 23 5.02 5.24 11.45
CA LYS A 23 6.09 6.15 11.03
C LYS A 23 7.44 5.49 10.76
N LYS A 24 7.73 4.37 11.43
CA LYS A 24 8.97 3.61 11.21
C LYS A 24 9.04 3.00 9.80
N SER A 25 7.92 2.86 9.11
CA SER A 25 7.87 2.32 7.75
C SER A 25 8.17 3.35 6.67
N GLU A 26 8.07 4.65 6.95
CA GLU A 26 8.38 5.70 5.97
C GLU A 26 9.86 5.63 5.55
N GLY A 27 10.12 5.79 4.25
CA GLY A 27 11.45 5.62 3.66
C GLY A 27 11.87 4.17 3.39
N GLN A 28 11.06 3.18 3.80
CA GLN A 28 11.26 1.78 3.42
C GLN A 28 10.51 1.45 2.13
N ASN A 29 10.93 0.38 1.46
CA ASN A 29 10.20 -0.14 0.31
C ASN A 29 8.99 -0.98 0.76
N ILE A 30 7.86 -0.83 0.07
CA ILE A 30 6.59 -1.53 0.36
C ILE A 30 6.71 -3.06 0.26
N SER A 31 7.66 -3.56 -0.52
CA SER A 31 7.98 -4.99 -0.65
C SER A 31 8.39 -5.66 0.67
N SER A 32 8.86 -4.89 1.65
CA SER A 32 9.16 -5.40 3.00
C SER A 32 7.91 -5.80 3.80
N PHE A 33 6.72 -5.36 3.37
CA PHE A 33 5.48 -5.51 4.12
C PHE A 33 4.44 -6.36 3.37
N VAL A 34 4.38 -6.24 2.04
CA VAL A 34 3.36 -6.88 1.20
C VAL A 34 3.92 -7.27 -0.18
N SER A 35 3.27 -8.22 -0.86
CA SER A 35 3.66 -8.64 -2.22
C SER A 35 3.46 -7.51 -3.23
N THR A 36 4.48 -7.14 -4.00
CA THR A 36 4.45 -6.02 -4.94
C THR A 36 3.67 -6.25 -6.23
N THR A 37 3.03 -7.40 -6.39
CA THR A 37 2.24 -7.74 -7.59
C THR A 37 1.14 -6.72 -7.91
N PHE A 38 0.63 -6.01 -6.89
CA PHE A 38 -0.38 -4.95 -7.07
C PHE A 38 0.19 -3.63 -7.61
N LEU A 39 1.51 -3.40 -7.57
CA LEU A 39 2.10 -2.13 -8.04
C LEU A 39 1.90 -1.93 -9.54
N ALA A 40 1.74 -3.02 -10.29
CA ALA A 40 1.43 -3.01 -11.72
C ALA A 40 -0.08 -3.09 -12.02
N ALA A 41 -0.95 -3.23 -11.01
CA ALA A 41 -2.39 -3.39 -11.20
C ALA A 41 -3.09 -2.03 -11.29
N ASP A 42 -3.74 -1.73 -12.40
CA ASP A 42 -4.51 -0.49 -12.63
C ASP A 42 -5.92 -0.50 -12.01
N SER A 43 -6.16 -1.44 -11.11
CA SER A 43 -7.41 -1.58 -10.36
C SER A 43 -7.14 -1.77 -8.87
N ALA A 44 -8.16 -1.51 -8.06
CA ALA A 44 -8.10 -1.85 -6.65
C ALA A 44 -8.10 -3.38 -6.49
N THR A 45 -7.19 -3.90 -5.66
CA THR A 45 -7.07 -5.33 -5.38
C THR A 45 -7.23 -5.59 -3.89
N ILE A 46 -7.80 -6.74 -3.56
CA ILE A 46 -7.97 -7.20 -2.20
C ILE A 46 -7.32 -8.58 -2.11
N ASN A 47 -6.32 -8.71 -1.25
CA ASN A 47 -5.57 -9.94 -1.05
C ASN A 47 -5.51 -10.27 0.44
N LYS A 48 -5.20 -11.53 0.77
CA LYS A 48 -4.93 -11.94 2.15
C LYS A 48 -3.42 -12.04 2.37
N LEU A 49 -2.96 -11.52 3.50
CA LEU A 49 -1.62 -11.73 4.02
C LEU A 49 -1.69 -12.70 5.20
N ASN A 50 -1.00 -13.84 5.08
CA ASN A 50 -0.86 -14.86 6.13
C ASN A 50 -2.20 -15.25 6.80
N ASP A 51 -3.24 -15.47 5.98
CA ASP A 51 -4.60 -15.90 6.34
C ASP A 51 -5.42 -15.03 7.31
N SER A 52 -4.81 -13.99 7.90
CA SER A 52 -5.42 -13.21 8.99
C SER A 52 -5.56 -11.72 8.71
N VAL A 53 -4.82 -11.21 7.72
CA VAL A 53 -4.82 -9.77 7.39
C VAL A 53 -5.36 -9.58 5.98
N VAL A 54 -6.30 -8.65 5.83
CA VAL A 54 -6.82 -8.25 4.52
C VAL A 54 -6.00 -7.05 4.05
N VAL A 55 -5.36 -7.19 2.91
CA VAL A 55 -4.59 -6.11 2.28
C VAL A 55 -5.40 -5.56 1.12
N ILE A 56 -5.71 -4.26 1.18
CA ILE A 56 -6.37 -3.52 0.11
C ILE A 56 -5.31 -2.64 -0.53
N ASN A 57 -5.14 -2.77 -1.85
CA ASN A 57 -4.24 -1.92 -2.62
C ASN A 57 -5.04 -1.16 -3.66
N SER A 58 -4.80 0.13 -3.80
CA SER A 58 -5.41 0.94 -4.86
C SER A 58 -4.37 1.82 -5.55
N PRO A 59 -4.30 1.83 -6.89
CA PRO A 59 -3.53 2.83 -7.61
C PRO A 59 -3.93 4.24 -7.22
N ILE A 60 -2.94 5.13 -7.12
CA ILE A 60 -3.14 6.57 -7.15
C ILE A 60 -2.72 7.04 -8.54
N MET A 61 -3.72 7.36 -9.37
CA MET A 61 -3.50 7.80 -10.75
C MET A 61 -3.46 9.33 -10.82
N GLY A 62 -2.44 9.86 -11.48
CA GLY A 62 -2.43 11.22 -12.00
C GLY A 62 -3.13 11.29 -13.35
N PHE A 63 -2.98 12.40 -14.05
CA PHE A 63 -3.67 12.62 -15.33
C PHE A 63 -3.31 11.56 -16.39
N ASN A 64 -2.03 11.22 -16.53
CA ASN A 64 -1.53 10.28 -17.55
C ASN A 64 -0.63 9.17 -16.99
N SER A 65 -0.35 9.17 -15.69
CA SER A 65 0.63 8.26 -15.09
C SER A 65 0.23 7.89 -13.68
N ARG A 66 0.68 6.73 -13.22
CA ARG A 66 0.60 6.35 -11.82
C ARG A 66 1.52 7.25 -11.00
N LEU A 67 1.01 7.78 -9.90
CA LEU A 67 1.77 8.55 -8.92
C LEU A 67 2.20 7.69 -7.74
N GLY A 68 1.46 6.61 -7.46
CA GLY A 68 1.74 5.74 -6.33
C GLY A 68 0.66 4.71 -6.08
N THR A 69 0.67 4.18 -4.86
CA THR A 69 -0.31 3.18 -4.40
C THR A 69 -0.70 3.45 -2.96
N LEU A 70 -2.00 3.39 -2.67
CA LEU A 70 -2.53 3.31 -1.32
C LEU A 70 -2.59 1.84 -0.90
N THR A 71 -2.00 1.50 0.24
CA THR A 71 -2.06 0.17 0.86
C THR A 71 -2.73 0.28 2.23
N VAL A 72 -3.72 -0.57 2.50
CA VAL A 72 -4.41 -0.67 3.80
C VAL A 72 -4.34 -2.12 4.27
N LEU A 73 -3.89 -2.31 5.51
CA LEU A 73 -3.84 -3.57 6.23
C LEU A 73 -4.74 -3.52 7.47
#